data_AF-A0A9J7M334-F1
#
_entry.id   AF-A0A9J7M334-F1
#
_cell.length_a   1.000
_cell.length_b   1.000
_cell.length_c   1.000
_cell.angle_alpha   90.00
_cell.angle_beta   90.00
_cell.angle_gamma   90.00
#
_symmetry.space_group_name_H-M   'P 1'
#
loop_
_entity.id
_entity.type
_entity.pdbx_description
1 polymer ?
#
loop_
_entity_poly.entity_id
_entity_poly.type
_entity_poly.pdbx_seq_one_letter_code
_entity_poly.pdbx_strand_id
1 'polypeptide(L)'
;MIFSKHGRTSKQKQSTFRTQGHTIDITKFYTYLGIDITPSGSFSRATKQLRLKALRASFKLKSLLASNHNPSISLALDLFHSLVKPILLYCAEVLGTNIQCRDLIFNGVQEYPAENIREGIYNILSPILGSNIQLLKVTRLGKKNDVTSPRPVLVRFKRYSDKLNILYQSELLSNQNILLTHPKFSYEVSDLEHVLLNYCKILLQVPRSSVNAAVRGELGTFPLYIEAQSQLIKYWLRLQNLPNDRIVKKAYDFAVEQEQDWAVHVQDILCRHGFQNVWLNPAVDAKHFGNVFKERLKDTFVSGWRQEIRNYSKLQTYSKFKTNFTLEKYLSSIQNKSFVANITKLRISAHCLEIEKGRYNNIPATQRRCPTCNHGIEDELHFLLLCPTYTEERQKLMDVINKTTNITLPKTSSETFNLLMSCPDAISLYIGQYISTAFQKRNRIDTNT
;
A
#
# COMPACT_ATOMS: atom_id res chain seq x y z
N MET A 1 -11.38 -31.67 -13.96
CA MET A 1 -10.69 -30.44 -14.46
C MET A 1 -9.34 -30.85 -15.04
N ILE A 2 -8.92 -30.28 -16.18
CA ILE A 2 -7.63 -30.61 -16.82
C ILE A 2 -6.75 -29.36 -16.79
N PHE A 3 -5.54 -29.47 -16.25
CA PHE A 3 -4.60 -28.35 -16.21
C PHE A 3 -4.01 -28.07 -17.60
N SER A 4 -3.88 -26.79 -17.96
CA SER A 4 -3.25 -26.34 -19.21
C SER A 4 -2.72 -24.92 -19.08
N LYS A 5 -1.51 -24.66 -19.61
CA LYS A 5 -0.82 -23.37 -19.49
C LYS A 5 -1.64 -22.17 -20.01
N HIS A 6 -2.47 -22.39 -21.03
CA HIS A 6 -3.28 -21.34 -21.66
C HIS A 6 -4.75 -21.31 -21.19
N GLY A 7 -5.16 -22.23 -20.31
CA GLY A 7 -6.54 -22.32 -19.82
C GLY A 7 -7.60 -22.59 -20.90
N ARG A 8 -7.19 -22.91 -22.13
CA ARG A 8 -8.10 -23.15 -23.26
C ARG A 8 -8.57 -24.61 -23.24
N THR A 9 -9.87 -24.80 -23.08
CA THR A 9 -10.55 -26.10 -23.13
C THR A 9 -10.85 -26.58 -24.56
N SER A 10 -10.53 -25.79 -25.62
CA SER A 10 -11.05 -26.05 -26.98
C SER A 10 -10.51 -27.32 -27.63
N LYS A 11 -9.27 -27.73 -27.35
CA LYS A 11 -8.70 -29.01 -27.82
C LYS A 11 -8.95 -30.21 -26.88
N GLN A 12 -9.56 -29.99 -25.70
CA GLN A 12 -9.74 -31.00 -24.65
C GLN A 12 -11.17 -31.56 -24.57
N LYS A 13 -12.11 -31.06 -25.38
CA LYS A 13 -13.49 -31.58 -25.44
C LYS A 13 -13.61 -33.00 -26.02
N GLN A 14 -12.54 -33.55 -26.59
CA GLN A 14 -12.54 -34.89 -27.20
C GLN A 14 -12.11 -36.01 -26.24
N SER A 15 -11.70 -35.68 -25.01
CA SER A 15 -11.22 -36.66 -24.03
C SER A 15 -12.35 -37.04 -23.06
N THR A 16 -12.79 -38.30 -23.08
CA THR A 16 -13.77 -38.83 -22.11
C THR A 16 -13.02 -39.58 -21.01
N PHE A 17 -13.04 -39.05 -19.78
CA PHE A 17 -12.46 -39.73 -18.63
C PHE A 17 -13.54 -40.53 -17.92
N ARG A 18 -13.24 -41.80 -17.58
CA ARG A 18 -14.15 -42.65 -16.80
C ARG A 18 -13.46 -43.13 -15.53
N THR A 19 -14.16 -43.12 -14.41
CA THR A 19 -13.73 -43.74 -13.15
C THR A 19 -14.88 -44.56 -12.58
N GLN A 20 -14.62 -45.82 -12.22
CA GLN A 20 -15.62 -46.73 -11.65
C GLN A 20 -16.93 -46.80 -12.48
N GLY A 21 -16.84 -46.73 -13.82
CA GLY A 21 -17.99 -46.74 -14.73
C GLY A 21 -18.67 -45.38 -14.97
N HIS A 22 -18.31 -44.33 -14.23
CA HIS A 22 -18.89 -42.98 -14.38
C HIS A 22 -18.01 -42.08 -15.25
N THR A 23 -18.64 -41.32 -16.14
CA THR A 23 -17.97 -40.26 -16.91
C THR A 23 -17.69 -39.05 -16.01
N ILE A 24 -16.46 -38.57 -16.01
CA ILE A 24 -16.05 -37.41 -15.21
C ILE A 24 -16.24 -36.13 -16.01
N ASP A 25 -16.96 -35.16 -15.43
CA ASP A 25 -17.18 -33.86 -16.04
C ASP A 25 -15.91 -33.01 -16.13
N ILE A 26 -15.64 -32.48 -17.33
CA ILE A 26 -14.57 -31.52 -17.56
C ILE A 26 -15.08 -30.11 -17.25
N THR A 27 -14.75 -29.62 -16.06
CA THR A 27 -15.13 -28.26 -15.62
C THR A 27 -14.11 -27.20 -16.01
N LYS A 28 -14.59 -25.95 -16.23
CA LYS A 28 -13.74 -24.76 -16.51
C LYS A 28 -13.06 -24.19 -15.27
N PHE A 29 -13.55 -24.56 -14.09
CA PHE A 29 -12.97 -24.28 -12.78
C PHE A 29 -13.55 -25.27 -11.78
N TYR A 30 -12.91 -25.43 -10.64
CA TYR A 30 -13.37 -26.29 -9.56
C TYR A 30 -13.17 -25.58 -8.22
N THR A 31 -14.18 -25.58 -7.37
CA THR A 31 -14.09 -24.96 -6.04
C THR A 31 -13.64 -26.01 -5.03
N TYR A 32 -12.45 -25.82 -4.48
CA TYR A 32 -11.91 -26.69 -3.43
C TYR A 32 -11.68 -25.86 -2.17
N LEU A 33 -12.26 -26.29 -1.03
CA LEU A 33 -12.21 -25.55 0.24
C LEU A 33 -12.58 -24.06 0.09
N GLY A 34 -13.56 -23.75 -0.76
CA GLY A 34 -14.01 -22.38 -0.99
C GLY A 34 -13.11 -21.51 -1.89
N ILE A 35 -12.05 -22.08 -2.47
CA ILE A 35 -11.16 -21.45 -3.44
C ILE A 35 -11.44 -21.99 -4.85
N ASP A 36 -11.64 -21.08 -5.80
CA ASP A 36 -11.82 -21.43 -7.21
C ASP A 36 -10.46 -21.70 -7.88
N ILE A 37 -10.22 -22.95 -8.26
CA ILE A 37 -9.05 -23.38 -9.03
C ILE A 37 -9.41 -23.37 -10.51
N THR A 38 -8.53 -22.83 -11.34
CA THR A 38 -8.69 -22.80 -12.80
C THR A 38 -7.72 -23.74 -13.49
N PRO A 39 -8.03 -24.22 -14.72
CA PRO A 39 -7.12 -25.01 -15.54
C PRO A 39 -5.72 -24.43 -15.72
N SER A 40 -5.56 -23.11 -15.73
CA SER A 40 -4.25 -22.46 -15.84
C SER A 40 -3.46 -22.40 -14.53
N GLY A 41 -4.06 -22.82 -13.41
CA GLY A 41 -3.50 -22.60 -12.08
C GLY A 41 -3.57 -21.14 -11.61
N SER A 42 -4.23 -20.26 -12.38
CA SER A 42 -4.37 -18.86 -12.01
C SER A 42 -5.39 -18.68 -10.88
N PHE A 43 -4.97 -17.92 -9.85
CA PHE A 43 -5.82 -17.55 -8.72
C PHE A 43 -6.60 -16.25 -8.90
N SER A 44 -6.54 -15.61 -10.08
CA SER A 44 -7.25 -14.34 -10.33
C SER A 44 -8.76 -14.45 -10.05
N ARG A 45 -9.36 -15.60 -10.39
CA ARG A 45 -10.77 -15.87 -10.08
C ARG A 45 -11.02 -16.00 -8.58
N ALA A 46 -10.19 -16.75 -7.86
CA ALA A 46 -10.27 -16.89 -6.41
C ALA A 46 -10.16 -15.53 -5.70
N THR A 47 -9.16 -14.73 -6.06
CA THR A 47 -8.96 -13.38 -5.54
C THR A 47 -10.18 -12.49 -5.77
N LYS A 48 -10.80 -12.55 -6.95
CA LYS A 48 -12.03 -11.83 -7.25
C LYS A 48 -13.19 -12.26 -6.34
N GLN A 49 -13.34 -13.55 -6.08
CA GLN A 49 -14.39 -14.07 -5.18
C GLN A 49 -14.15 -13.65 -3.72
N LEU A 50 -12.91 -13.75 -3.22
CA LEU A 50 -12.56 -13.29 -1.88
C LEU A 50 -12.84 -11.80 -1.70
N ARG A 51 -12.49 -10.98 -2.70
CA ARG A 51 -12.83 -9.56 -2.72
C ARG A 51 -14.33 -9.32 -2.61
N LEU A 52 -15.15 -10.01 -3.41
CA LEU A 52 -16.61 -9.83 -3.39
C LEU A 52 -17.20 -10.20 -2.03
N LYS A 53 -16.74 -11.31 -1.42
CA LYS A 53 -17.14 -11.72 -0.08
C LYS A 53 -16.74 -10.69 0.97
N ALA A 54 -15.50 -10.22 0.93
CA ALA A 54 -14.98 -9.22 1.85
C ALA A 54 -15.70 -7.86 1.71
N LEU A 55 -16.03 -7.43 0.49
CA LEU A 55 -16.81 -6.22 0.25
C LEU A 55 -18.21 -6.34 0.87
N ARG A 56 -18.91 -7.45 0.68
CA ARG A 56 -20.22 -7.68 1.30
C ARG A 56 -20.15 -7.60 2.83
N ALA A 57 -19.16 -8.26 3.43
CA ALA A 57 -18.92 -8.21 4.87
C ALA A 57 -18.59 -6.79 5.35
N SER A 58 -17.72 -6.08 4.63
CA SER A 58 -17.33 -4.70 4.95
C SER A 58 -18.50 -3.72 4.85
N PHE A 59 -19.37 -3.85 3.84
CA PHE A 59 -20.56 -3.02 3.73
C PHE A 59 -21.57 -3.31 4.85
N LYS A 60 -21.76 -4.58 5.22
CA LYS A 60 -22.62 -4.94 6.35
C LYS A 60 -22.06 -4.38 7.66
N LEU A 61 -20.75 -4.51 7.88
CA LEU A 61 -20.07 -3.92 9.03
C LEU A 61 -20.28 -2.41 9.06
N LYS A 62 -20.06 -1.71 7.95
CA LYS A 62 -20.32 -0.26 7.86
C LYS A 62 -21.76 0.08 8.25
N SER A 63 -22.74 -0.66 7.75
CA SER A 63 -24.16 -0.44 8.10
C SER A 63 -24.42 -0.60 9.59
N LEU A 64 -23.80 -1.59 10.23
CA LEU A 64 -23.94 -1.85 11.67
C LEU A 64 -23.28 -0.75 12.52
N LEU A 65 -22.11 -0.26 12.09
CA LEU A 65 -21.43 0.85 12.77
C LEU A 65 -22.28 2.13 12.72
N ALA A 66 -22.92 2.38 11.58
CA ALA A 66 -23.82 3.53 11.41
C ALA A 66 -25.08 3.42 12.27
N SER A 67 -25.65 2.22 12.46
CA SER A 67 -26.84 2.01 13.29
C SER A 67 -26.56 2.06 14.80
N ASN A 68 -25.34 1.75 15.23
CA ASN A 68 -24.97 1.60 16.64
C ASN A 68 -24.17 2.81 17.17
N HIS A 69 -24.71 4.02 16.99
CA HIS A 69 -24.12 5.27 17.50
C HIS A 69 -22.67 5.54 17.09
N ASN A 70 -22.18 4.97 15.98
CA ASN A 70 -20.82 5.17 15.45
C ASN A 70 -19.71 4.99 16.52
N PRO A 71 -19.30 3.75 16.81
CA PRO A 71 -18.31 3.48 17.86
C PRO A 71 -16.94 4.14 17.62
N SER A 72 -16.03 3.99 18.58
CA SER A 72 -14.66 4.51 18.45
C SER A 72 -13.98 3.99 17.19
N ILE A 73 -13.08 4.79 16.60
CA ILE A 73 -12.34 4.40 15.39
C ILE A 73 -11.51 3.15 15.65
N SER A 74 -10.93 3.00 16.85
CA SER A 74 -10.21 1.80 17.26
C SER A 74 -11.11 0.57 17.19
N LEU A 75 -12.29 0.60 17.82
CA LEU A 75 -13.21 -0.53 17.80
C LEU A 75 -13.68 -0.89 16.39
N ALA A 76 -13.93 0.12 15.54
CA ALA A 76 -14.27 -0.12 14.14
C ALA A 76 -13.15 -0.83 13.36
N LEU A 77 -11.89 -0.42 13.58
CA LEU A 77 -10.73 -1.11 12.99
C LEU A 77 -10.60 -2.55 13.52
N ASP A 78 -10.77 -2.76 14.81
CA ASP A 78 -10.68 -4.09 15.44
C ASP A 78 -11.76 -5.04 14.90
N LEU A 79 -12.98 -4.54 14.70
CA LEU A 79 -14.06 -5.28 14.06
C LEU A 79 -13.73 -5.62 12.60
N PHE A 80 -13.15 -4.69 11.83
CA PHE A 80 -12.69 -4.99 10.47
C PHE A 80 -11.60 -6.07 10.47
N HIS A 81 -10.62 -5.97 11.36
CA HIS A 81 -9.54 -6.93 11.50
C HIS A 81 -10.03 -8.32 11.93
N SER A 82 -11.11 -8.38 12.70
CA SER A 82 -11.67 -9.64 13.19
C SER A 82 -12.62 -10.30 12.19
N LEU A 83 -13.39 -9.51 11.43
CA LEU A 83 -14.48 -10.03 10.58
C LEU A 83 -14.17 -10.02 9.09
N VAL A 84 -13.41 -9.03 8.59
CA VAL A 84 -13.19 -8.83 7.15
C VAL A 84 -11.79 -9.24 6.73
N LYS A 85 -10.76 -8.86 7.50
CA LYS A 85 -9.36 -9.23 7.21
C LYS A 85 -9.16 -10.76 7.04
N PRO A 86 -9.79 -11.66 7.82
CA PRO A 86 -9.65 -13.11 7.60
C PRO A 86 -10.17 -13.57 6.24
N ILE A 87 -11.25 -12.95 5.73
CA ILE A 87 -11.79 -13.24 4.39
C ILE A 87 -10.79 -12.79 3.31
N LEU A 88 -10.18 -11.62 3.50
CA LEU A 88 -9.19 -11.07 2.55
C LEU A 88 -7.89 -11.88 2.50
N LEU A 89 -7.51 -12.50 3.62
CA LEU A 89 -6.28 -13.27 3.76
C LEU A 89 -6.49 -14.79 3.64
N TYR A 90 -7.70 -15.23 3.32
CA TYR A 90 -7.99 -16.65 3.21
C TYR A 90 -7.10 -17.30 2.13
N CYS A 91 -6.35 -18.32 2.52
CA CYS A 91 -5.35 -19.03 1.71
C CYS A 91 -4.18 -18.16 1.21
N ALA A 92 -3.86 -17.04 1.86
CA ALA A 92 -2.76 -16.16 1.45
C ALA A 92 -1.41 -16.88 1.35
N GLU A 93 -1.20 -17.93 2.14
CA GLU A 93 -0.02 -18.79 2.12
C GLU A 93 0.16 -19.61 0.83
N VAL A 94 -0.91 -19.86 0.07
CA VAL A 94 -0.86 -20.60 -1.22
C VAL A 94 -1.12 -19.69 -2.40
N LEU A 95 -2.03 -18.71 -2.26
CA LEU A 95 -2.36 -17.71 -3.29
C LEU A 95 -1.16 -16.78 -3.60
N GLY A 96 -0.09 -16.92 -2.82
CA GLY A 96 1.25 -16.30 -2.85
C GLY A 96 1.87 -15.89 -4.18
N THR A 97 1.40 -16.30 -5.35
CA THR A 97 2.19 -16.16 -6.57
C THR A 97 2.19 -14.73 -7.10
N ASN A 98 3.11 -13.90 -6.61
CA ASN A 98 3.48 -12.67 -7.27
C ASN A 98 4.17 -12.99 -8.60
N ILE A 99 3.53 -12.62 -9.70
CA ILE A 99 4.05 -12.78 -11.08
C ILE A 99 5.36 -11.97 -11.28
N GLN A 100 5.74 -11.11 -10.32
CA GLN A 100 6.89 -10.20 -10.39
C GLN A 100 8.08 -10.63 -9.52
N CYS A 101 8.14 -11.87 -9.03
CA CYS A 101 9.30 -12.36 -8.27
C CYS A 101 10.59 -12.36 -9.10
N ARG A 102 10.50 -12.53 -10.43
CA ARG A 102 11.62 -12.43 -11.38
C ARG A 102 11.72 -11.08 -12.09
N ASP A 103 11.05 -10.05 -11.57
CA ASP A 103 11.09 -8.72 -12.16
C ASP A 103 12.06 -7.81 -11.40
N LEU A 104 12.77 -6.95 -12.14
CA LEU A 104 13.52 -5.80 -11.64
C LEU A 104 13.15 -4.55 -12.43
N ILE A 105 13.22 -3.40 -11.78
CA ILE A 105 13.03 -2.09 -12.38
C ILE A 105 14.39 -1.41 -12.49
N PHE A 106 14.75 -1.01 -13.70
CA PHE A 106 15.96 -0.27 -14.02
C PHE A 106 15.59 1.20 -14.20
N ASN A 107 16.10 2.06 -13.32
CA ASN A 107 15.91 3.51 -13.37
C ASN A 107 17.17 4.16 -13.95
N GLY A 108 17.02 5.23 -14.72
CA GLY A 108 18.16 5.93 -15.35
C GLY A 108 18.56 5.41 -16.74
N VAL A 109 17.91 4.37 -17.26
CA VAL A 109 18.19 3.85 -18.61
C VAL A 109 17.74 4.87 -19.67
N GLN A 110 18.66 5.34 -20.52
CA GLN A 110 18.38 6.31 -21.59
C GLN A 110 17.17 5.91 -22.44
N GLU A 111 16.37 6.88 -22.90
CA GLU A 111 15.21 6.59 -23.78
C GLU A 111 15.70 6.18 -25.17
N TYR A 112 15.40 4.94 -25.55
CA TYR A 112 15.59 4.43 -26.90
C TYR A 112 14.23 4.36 -27.61
N PRO A 113 14.18 4.41 -28.96
CA PRO A 113 13.01 3.95 -29.70
C PRO A 113 12.57 2.57 -29.18
N ALA A 114 11.25 2.32 -29.11
CA ALA A 114 10.71 1.14 -28.43
C ALA A 114 11.27 -0.21 -28.95
N GLU A 115 11.69 -0.23 -30.22
CA GLU A 115 12.28 -1.37 -30.91
C GLU A 115 13.67 -1.75 -30.34
N ASN A 116 14.40 -0.80 -29.77
CA ASN A 116 15.80 -0.99 -29.35
C ASN A 116 15.96 -1.16 -27.83
N ILE A 117 14.89 -1.07 -27.04
CA ILE A 117 14.99 -1.15 -25.58
C ILE A 117 15.56 -2.48 -25.09
N ARG A 118 15.18 -3.57 -25.78
CA ARG A 118 15.61 -4.90 -25.41
C ARG A 118 17.11 -5.04 -25.62
N GLU A 119 17.64 -4.56 -26.73
CA GLU A 119 19.08 -4.50 -27.03
C GLU A 119 19.84 -3.63 -26.03
N GLY A 120 19.30 -2.45 -25.69
CA GLY A 120 19.88 -1.59 -24.67
C GLY A 120 20.03 -2.31 -23.33
N ILE A 121 19.00 -3.04 -22.89
CA ILE A 121 19.08 -3.88 -21.68
C ILE A 121 20.08 -5.04 -21.86
N TYR A 122 20.14 -5.68 -23.03
CA TYR A 122 21.16 -6.72 -23.28
C TYR A 122 22.58 -6.16 -23.14
N ASN A 123 22.86 -4.97 -23.67
CA ASN A 123 24.17 -4.32 -23.56
C ASN A 123 24.53 -3.95 -22.12
N ILE A 124 23.54 -3.55 -21.32
CA ILE A 124 23.73 -3.27 -19.89
C ILE A 124 24.02 -4.57 -19.12
N LEU A 125 23.39 -5.68 -19.51
CA LEU A 125 23.47 -6.95 -18.79
C LEU A 125 24.61 -7.87 -19.25
N SER A 126 25.12 -7.70 -20.47
CA SER A 126 26.16 -8.58 -21.02
C SER A 126 27.46 -8.60 -20.21
N PRO A 127 27.92 -7.51 -19.57
CA PRO A 127 29.11 -7.57 -18.70
C PRO A 127 28.88 -8.39 -17.42
N ILE A 128 27.62 -8.53 -16.98
CA ILE A 128 27.22 -9.17 -15.72
C ILE A 128 26.91 -10.65 -15.94
N LEU A 129 26.10 -10.95 -16.97
CA LEU A 129 25.54 -12.28 -17.22
C LEU A 129 26.20 -13.00 -18.41
N GLY A 130 27.11 -12.34 -19.12
CA GLY A 130 27.72 -12.86 -20.34
C GLY A 130 26.71 -13.00 -21.49
N SER A 131 26.90 -14.01 -22.33
CA SER A 131 26.12 -14.22 -23.56
C SER A 131 24.78 -14.95 -23.35
N ASN A 132 24.51 -15.55 -22.19
CA ASN A 132 23.34 -16.40 -21.96
C ASN A 132 22.17 -15.66 -21.28
N ILE A 133 21.87 -14.44 -21.71
CA ILE A 133 20.82 -13.61 -21.11
C ILE A 133 19.44 -14.07 -21.62
N GLN A 134 18.58 -14.54 -20.71
CA GLN A 134 17.22 -14.99 -21.05
C GLN A 134 16.15 -14.10 -20.41
N LEU A 135 15.60 -13.17 -21.20
CA LEU A 135 14.54 -12.25 -20.76
C LEU A 135 13.16 -12.69 -21.29
N LEU A 136 12.17 -12.70 -20.41
CA LEU A 136 10.77 -12.98 -20.78
C LEU A 136 10.02 -11.70 -21.19
N LYS A 137 10.36 -10.56 -20.60
CA LYS A 137 9.68 -9.28 -20.86
C LYS A 137 10.62 -8.10 -20.59
N VAL A 138 10.57 -7.08 -21.45
CA VAL A 138 11.23 -5.78 -21.25
C VAL A 138 10.23 -4.70 -21.64
N THR A 139 9.84 -3.83 -20.70
CA THR A 139 8.84 -2.79 -20.96
C THR A 139 9.11 -1.51 -20.16
N ARG A 140 8.98 -0.34 -20.80
CA ARG A 140 8.95 0.94 -20.08
C ARG A 140 7.71 1.03 -19.20
N LEU A 141 7.87 1.64 -18.03
CA LEU A 141 6.79 1.93 -17.10
C LEU A 141 6.34 3.39 -17.25
N GLY A 142 5.02 3.60 -17.23
CA GLY A 142 4.43 4.94 -17.34
C GLY A 142 4.23 5.45 -18.77
N LYS A 143 3.46 6.53 -18.88
CA LYS A 143 3.24 7.25 -20.15
C LYS A 143 4.47 8.08 -20.50
N LYS A 144 4.75 8.22 -21.80
CA LYS A 144 5.78 9.14 -22.28
C LYS A 144 5.29 10.55 -21.97
N ASN A 145 5.98 11.24 -21.07
CA ASN A 145 5.72 12.64 -20.75
C ASN A 145 6.90 13.46 -21.32
N ASP A 146 6.69 14.74 -21.63
CA ASP A 146 7.75 15.67 -22.11
C ASP A 146 8.82 16.00 -21.05
N VAL A 147 8.85 15.27 -19.93
CA VAL A 147 9.81 15.47 -18.84
C VAL A 147 11.15 14.84 -19.23
N THR A 148 12.24 15.56 -18.95
CA THR A 148 13.63 15.23 -19.30
C THR A 148 14.19 13.97 -18.64
N SER A 149 13.50 13.36 -17.67
CA SER A 149 13.97 12.15 -16.98
C SER A 149 13.51 10.87 -17.70
N PRO A 150 14.40 9.90 -17.98
CA PRO A 150 14.04 8.66 -18.66
C PRO A 150 13.07 7.81 -17.83
N ARG A 151 12.08 7.18 -18.50
CA ARG A 151 11.12 6.32 -17.81
C ARG A 151 11.79 5.04 -17.29
N PRO A 152 11.40 4.51 -16.12
CA PRO A 152 11.91 3.24 -15.64
C PRO A 152 11.60 2.07 -16.59
N VAL A 153 12.47 1.06 -16.63
CA VAL A 153 12.31 -0.16 -17.43
C VAL A 153 12.06 -1.35 -16.52
N LEU A 154 10.93 -2.02 -16.70
CA LEU A 154 10.66 -3.32 -16.07
C LEU A 154 11.26 -4.43 -16.93
N VAL A 155 12.13 -5.24 -16.32
CA VAL A 155 12.74 -6.42 -16.94
C VAL A 155 12.31 -7.66 -16.18
N ARG A 156 11.75 -8.65 -16.89
CA ARG A 156 11.43 -9.97 -16.35
C ARG A 156 12.44 -10.99 -16.84
N PHE A 157 13.14 -11.60 -15.90
CA PHE A 157 14.09 -12.67 -16.16
C PHE A 157 13.38 -14.02 -16.30
N LYS A 158 13.94 -14.90 -17.12
CA LYS A 158 13.46 -16.28 -17.21
C LYS A 158 13.91 -17.10 -16.01
N ARG A 159 15.15 -16.90 -15.56
CA ARG A 159 15.73 -17.56 -14.38
C ARG A 159 15.80 -16.59 -13.21
N TYR A 160 15.54 -17.08 -12.00
CA TYR A 160 15.68 -16.25 -10.81
C TYR A 160 17.16 -15.99 -10.46
N SER A 161 18.05 -16.94 -10.77
CA SER A 161 19.51 -16.79 -10.62
C SER A 161 20.06 -15.54 -11.31
N ASP A 162 19.58 -15.24 -12.52
CA ASP A 162 20.04 -14.10 -13.31
C ASP A 162 19.72 -12.78 -12.59
N LYS A 163 18.52 -12.70 -11.99
CA LYS A 163 18.12 -11.57 -11.15
C LYS A 163 19.04 -11.42 -9.93
N LEU A 164 19.37 -12.50 -9.25
CA LEU A 164 20.27 -12.46 -8.08
C LEU A 164 21.67 -11.99 -8.47
N ASN A 165 22.24 -12.52 -9.54
CA ASN A 165 23.57 -12.11 -10.03
C ASN A 165 23.63 -10.61 -10.34
N ILE A 166 22.57 -10.07 -10.95
CA ILE A 166 22.45 -8.62 -11.21
C ILE A 166 22.39 -7.81 -9.91
N LEU A 167 21.66 -8.29 -8.90
CA LEU A 167 21.57 -7.62 -7.61
C LEU A 167 22.91 -7.64 -6.87
N TYR A 168 23.66 -8.74 -6.93
CA TYR A 168 25.02 -8.82 -6.36
C TYR A 168 26.01 -7.87 -7.02
N GLN A 169 25.82 -7.59 -8.32
CA GLN A 169 26.67 -6.70 -9.10
C GLN A 169 26.04 -5.31 -9.31
N SER A 170 25.12 -4.89 -8.44
CA SER A 170 24.39 -3.63 -8.59
C SER A 170 25.30 -2.38 -8.59
N GLU A 171 26.50 -2.48 -8.01
CA GLU A 171 27.50 -1.41 -8.01
C GLU A 171 28.01 -1.08 -9.42
N LEU A 172 28.19 -2.08 -10.28
CA LEU A 172 28.61 -1.88 -11.68
C LEU A 172 27.57 -1.04 -12.46
N LEU A 173 26.29 -1.25 -12.15
CA LEU A 173 25.19 -0.50 -12.76
C LEU A 173 25.07 0.90 -12.16
N SER A 174 25.36 1.05 -10.87
CA SER A 174 25.36 2.35 -10.19
C SER A 174 26.41 3.29 -10.78
N ASN A 175 27.57 2.76 -11.17
CA ASN A 175 28.61 3.51 -11.90
C ASN A 175 28.15 4.04 -13.27
N GLN A 176 27.12 3.43 -13.84
CA GLN A 176 26.47 3.88 -15.08
C GLN A 176 25.24 4.77 -14.82
N ASN A 177 25.03 5.25 -13.59
CA ASN A 177 23.84 5.96 -13.12
C ASN A 177 22.53 5.17 -13.28
N ILE A 178 22.62 3.83 -13.26
CA ILE A 178 21.45 2.94 -13.32
C ILE A 178 21.14 2.43 -11.91
N LEU A 179 19.98 2.81 -11.40
CA LEU A 179 19.50 2.38 -10.09
C LEU A 179 18.49 1.25 -10.21
N LEU A 180 18.76 0.14 -9.54
CA LEU A 180 17.84 -0.99 -9.47
C LEU A 180 16.81 -0.81 -8.36
N THR A 181 15.53 -1.03 -8.68
CA THR A 181 14.48 -1.12 -7.68
C THR A 181 13.64 -2.37 -7.89
N HIS A 182 13.07 -2.86 -6.80
CA HIS A 182 12.10 -3.95 -6.88
C HIS A 182 10.72 -3.40 -7.25
N PRO A 183 9.94 -4.12 -8.08
CA PRO A 183 8.53 -3.83 -8.19
C PRO A 183 7.87 -4.03 -6.82
N LYS A 184 6.96 -3.11 -6.49
CA LYS A 184 6.08 -3.25 -5.32
C LYS A 184 5.41 -4.61 -5.37
N PHE A 185 5.26 -5.26 -4.22
CA PHE A 185 4.62 -6.57 -4.19
C PHE A 185 3.20 -6.48 -4.77
N SER A 186 2.81 -7.50 -5.56
CA SER A 186 1.48 -7.55 -6.20
C SER A 186 0.32 -7.33 -5.22
N TYR A 187 0.51 -7.72 -3.95
CA TYR A 187 -0.45 -7.50 -2.87
C TYR A 187 -0.71 -6.02 -2.56
N GLU A 188 0.29 -5.14 -2.65
CA GLU A 188 0.09 -3.70 -2.39
C GLU A 188 -0.78 -3.03 -3.46
N VAL A 189 -0.74 -3.57 -4.69
CA VAL A 189 -1.53 -3.12 -5.83
C VAL A 189 -2.75 -4.01 -6.08
N SER A 190 -3.06 -4.90 -5.13
CA SER A 190 -4.15 -5.87 -5.25
C SER A 190 -5.50 -5.23 -5.01
N ASP A 191 -6.51 -5.72 -5.73
CA ASP A 191 -7.90 -5.40 -5.49
C ASP A 191 -8.37 -5.74 -4.06
N LEU A 192 -7.67 -6.65 -3.36
CA LEU A 192 -7.92 -6.97 -1.94
C LEU A 192 -7.49 -5.82 -1.02
N GLU A 193 -6.33 -5.22 -1.28
CA GLU A 193 -5.82 -4.10 -0.49
C GLU A 193 -6.73 -2.88 -0.62
N HIS A 194 -7.33 -2.69 -1.79
CA HIS A 194 -8.33 -1.65 -2.01
C HIS A 194 -9.56 -1.79 -1.11
N VAL A 195 -9.93 -2.99 -0.65
CA VAL A 195 -11.03 -3.17 0.31
C VAL A 195 -10.68 -2.50 1.65
N LEU A 196 -9.48 -2.78 2.18
CA LEU A 196 -9.01 -2.18 3.43
C LEU A 196 -8.85 -0.66 3.30
N LEU A 197 -8.22 -0.17 2.22
CA LEU A 197 -8.01 1.26 2.01
C LEU A 197 -9.33 2.03 1.88
N ASN A 198 -10.31 1.48 1.15
CA ASN A 198 -11.63 2.10 1.03
C ASN A 198 -12.35 2.15 2.37
N TYR A 199 -12.26 1.08 3.16
CA TYR A 199 -12.82 1.06 4.51
C TYR A 199 -12.17 2.12 5.41
N CYS A 200 -10.83 2.23 5.40
CA CYS A 200 -10.08 3.24 6.14
C CYS A 200 -10.50 4.67 5.78
N LYS A 201 -10.67 4.97 4.48
CA LYS A 201 -11.12 6.29 4.00
C LYS A 201 -12.53 6.63 4.47
N ILE A 202 -13.43 5.64 4.45
CA ILE A 202 -14.80 5.80 4.97
C ILE A 202 -14.76 6.08 6.48
N LEU A 203 -13.94 5.35 7.23
CA LEU A 203 -13.82 5.50 8.68
C LEU A 203 -13.33 6.89 9.09
N LEU A 204 -12.36 7.45 8.35
CA LEU A 204 -11.86 8.82 8.53
C LEU A 204 -12.78 9.90 7.94
N GLN A 205 -13.83 9.52 7.20
CA GLN A 205 -14.72 10.43 6.45
C GLN A 205 -13.98 11.36 5.48
N VAL A 206 -12.94 10.82 4.81
CA VAL A 206 -12.15 11.54 3.81
C VAL A 206 -12.52 11.09 2.39
N PRO A 207 -12.28 11.94 1.36
CA PRO A 207 -12.54 11.57 -0.03
C PRO A 207 -11.85 10.28 -0.47
N ARG A 208 -12.47 9.55 -1.43
CA ARG A 208 -11.85 8.35 -2.02
C ARG A 208 -10.51 8.65 -2.71
N SER A 209 -10.31 9.89 -3.15
CA SER A 209 -9.08 10.39 -3.78
C SER A 209 -7.97 10.74 -2.79
N SER A 210 -8.22 10.69 -1.48
CA SER A 210 -7.19 10.99 -0.47
C SER A 210 -5.97 10.07 -0.59
N VAL A 211 -4.80 10.61 -0.29
CA VAL A 211 -3.51 9.92 -0.42
C VAL A 211 -3.45 8.74 0.54
N ASN A 212 -3.22 7.53 0.01
CA ASN A 212 -3.27 6.29 0.81
C ASN A 212 -2.23 6.28 1.93
N ALA A 213 -1.02 6.81 1.69
CA ALA A 213 0.04 6.89 2.70
C ALA A 213 -0.38 7.69 3.94
N ALA A 214 -1.05 8.84 3.75
CA ALA A 214 -1.55 9.64 4.86
C ALA A 214 -2.69 8.93 5.60
N VAL A 215 -3.64 8.31 4.88
CA VAL A 215 -4.73 7.53 5.50
C VAL A 215 -4.20 6.41 6.39
N ARG A 216 -3.17 5.69 5.95
CA ARG A 216 -2.49 4.67 6.77
C ARG A 216 -1.79 5.27 7.96
N GLY A 217 -1.11 6.40 7.75
CA GLY A 217 -0.41 7.13 8.80
C GLY A 217 -1.35 7.51 9.95
N GLU A 218 -2.51 8.10 9.64
CA GLU A 218 -3.49 8.51 10.65
C GLU A 218 -4.05 7.33 11.45
N LEU A 219 -4.31 6.19 10.79
CA LEU A 219 -4.90 5.02 11.45
C LEU A 219 -3.86 4.06 12.06
N GLY A 220 -2.58 4.20 11.72
CA GLY A 220 -1.54 3.21 12.07
C GLY A 220 -1.77 1.84 11.41
N THR A 221 -2.48 1.79 10.28
CA THR A 221 -2.93 0.52 9.68
C THR A 221 -1.96 0.00 8.63
N PHE A 222 -1.32 -1.12 8.96
CA PHE A 222 -0.44 -1.85 8.05
C PHE A 222 -1.20 -2.46 6.85
N PRO A 223 -0.52 -2.60 5.69
CA PRO A 223 -1.09 -3.29 4.53
C PRO A 223 -1.25 -4.80 4.78
N LEU A 224 -2.17 -5.42 4.03
CA LEU A 224 -2.52 -6.83 4.18
C LEU A 224 -1.35 -7.75 3.86
N TYR A 225 -0.44 -7.32 2.97
CA TYR A 225 0.70 -8.14 2.56
C TYR A 225 1.61 -8.53 3.72
N ILE A 226 1.71 -7.71 4.78
CA ILE A 226 2.55 -8.04 5.93
C ILE A 226 2.07 -9.34 6.58
N GLU A 227 0.76 -9.49 6.73
CA GLU A 227 0.17 -10.72 7.27
C GLU A 227 0.19 -11.86 6.26
N ALA A 228 -0.04 -11.57 4.97
CA ALA A 228 0.01 -12.57 3.91
C ALA A 228 1.39 -13.22 3.79
N GLN A 229 2.45 -12.41 3.74
CA GLN A 229 3.84 -12.88 3.67
C GLN A 229 4.25 -13.57 4.96
N SER A 230 3.80 -13.10 6.12
CA SER A 230 4.03 -13.80 7.39
C SER A 230 3.43 -15.21 7.39
N GLN A 231 2.21 -15.38 6.86
CA GLN A 231 1.58 -16.70 6.71
C GLN A 231 2.28 -17.58 5.67
N LEU A 232 2.68 -16.99 4.54
CA LEU A 232 3.45 -17.66 3.50
C LEU A 232 4.76 -18.24 4.04
N ILE A 233 5.55 -17.44 4.77
CA ILE A 233 6.83 -17.88 5.33
C ILE A 233 6.62 -18.95 6.42
N LYS A 234 5.62 -18.80 7.28
CA LYS A 234 5.27 -19.84 8.27
C LYS A 234 4.89 -21.16 7.60
N TYR A 235 4.12 -21.10 6.51
CA TYR A 235 3.77 -22.28 5.74
C TYR A 235 4.99 -22.90 5.06
N TRP A 236 5.87 -22.10 4.46
CA TRP A 236 7.13 -22.59 3.90
C TRP A 236 8.00 -23.29 4.94
N LEU A 237 8.19 -22.72 6.14
CA LEU A 237 8.94 -23.37 7.23
C LEU A 237 8.29 -24.70 7.63
N ARG A 238 6.95 -24.78 7.65
CA ARG A 238 6.27 -26.06 7.86
C ARG A 238 6.62 -27.07 6.76
N LEU A 239 6.66 -26.66 5.50
CA LEU A 239 7.06 -27.54 4.39
C LEU A 239 8.48 -28.08 4.55
N GLN A 240 9.42 -27.27 5.06
CA GLN A 240 10.80 -27.73 5.33
C GLN A 240 10.86 -28.84 6.36
N ASN A 241 9.94 -28.83 7.33
CA ASN A 241 9.89 -29.79 8.43
C ASN A 241 8.95 -30.98 8.16
N LEU A 242 8.34 -31.06 6.97
CA LEU A 242 7.50 -32.21 6.61
C LEU A 242 8.36 -33.42 6.20
N PRO A 243 7.93 -34.64 6.53
CA PRO A 243 8.52 -35.86 6.00
C PRO A 243 8.49 -35.92 4.45
N ASN A 244 9.55 -36.48 3.85
CA ASN A 244 9.75 -36.53 2.40
C ASN A 244 8.75 -37.44 1.65
N ASP A 245 8.04 -38.32 2.35
CA ASP A 245 6.98 -39.16 1.77
C ASP A 245 5.70 -38.38 1.47
N ARG A 246 5.48 -37.25 2.15
CA ARG A 246 4.30 -36.39 1.99
C ARG A 246 4.26 -35.79 0.58
N ILE A 247 3.13 -35.94 -0.10
CA ILE A 247 2.91 -35.42 -1.46
C ILE A 247 3.20 -33.91 -1.55
N VAL A 248 2.81 -33.14 -0.53
CA VAL A 248 3.03 -31.69 -0.51
C VAL A 248 4.52 -31.34 -0.43
N LYS A 249 5.31 -32.14 0.31
CA LYS A 249 6.77 -31.96 0.40
C LYS A 249 7.42 -32.26 -0.94
N LYS A 250 7.09 -33.40 -1.56
CA LYS A 250 7.55 -33.75 -2.92
C LYS A 250 7.20 -32.68 -3.96
N ALA A 251 5.98 -32.14 -3.91
CA ALA A 251 5.54 -31.07 -4.81
C ALA A 251 6.33 -29.77 -4.58
N TYR A 252 6.66 -29.45 -3.33
CA TYR A 252 7.52 -28.32 -3.00
C TYR A 252 8.96 -28.52 -3.51
N ASP A 253 9.55 -29.68 -3.27
CA ASP A 253 10.93 -29.97 -3.70
C ASP A 253 11.04 -29.87 -5.24
N PHE A 254 10.07 -30.45 -5.97
CA PHE A 254 9.94 -30.27 -7.41
C PHE A 254 9.77 -28.80 -7.81
N ALA A 255 8.98 -28.03 -7.05
CA ALA A 255 8.79 -26.60 -7.31
C ALA A 255 10.08 -25.79 -7.14
N VAL A 256 10.96 -26.17 -6.20
CA VAL A 256 12.29 -25.56 -6.05
C VAL A 256 13.19 -25.93 -7.22
N GLU A 257 13.30 -27.23 -7.53
CA GLU A 257 14.14 -27.74 -8.62
C GLU A 257 13.79 -27.13 -9.98
N GLN A 258 12.50 -26.93 -10.24
CA GLN A 258 12.00 -26.39 -11.50
C GLN A 258 11.79 -24.87 -11.48
N GLU A 259 12.32 -24.18 -10.46
CA GLU A 259 12.13 -22.74 -10.24
C GLU A 259 10.67 -22.29 -10.46
N GLN A 260 9.69 -23.00 -9.90
CA GLN A 260 8.28 -22.63 -10.03
C GLN A 260 7.98 -21.35 -9.26
N ASP A 261 7.00 -20.57 -9.74
CA ASP A 261 6.72 -19.21 -9.28
C ASP A 261 6.54 -19.08 -7.77
N TRP A 262 5.87 -20.04 -7.12
CA TRP A 262 5.65 -20.01 -5.68
C TRP A 262 6.95 -20.15 -4.89
N ALA A 263 7.81 -21.11 -5.23
CA ALA A 263 9.09 -21.34 -4.55
C ALA A 263 10.04 -20.15 -4.75
N VAL A 264 10.14 -19.66 -5.99
CA VAL A 264 10.92 -18.45 -6.32
C VAL A 264 10.38 -17.24 -5.58
N HIS A 265 9.07 -17.12 -5.40
CA HIS A 265 8.49 -16.01 -4.64
C HIS A 265 8.87 -16.04 -3.16
N VAL A 266 8.87 -17.21 -2.52
CA VAL A 266 9.32 -17.37 -1.14
C VAL A 266 10.79 -16.97 -1.01
N GLN A 267 11.65 -17.49 -1.90
CA GLN A 267 13.06 -17.14 -1.93
C GLN A 267 13.26 -15.63 -2.10
N ASP A 268 12.51 -15.01 -3.01
CA ASP A 268 12.58 -13.60 -3.29
C ASP A 268 12.13 -12.71 -2.14
N ILE A 269 11.09 -13.11 -1.40
CA ILE A 269 10.67 -12.41 -0.18
C ILE A 269 11.79 -12.46 0.86
N LEU A 270 12.34 -13.64 1.13
CA LEU A 270 13.41 -13.78 2.11
C LEU A 270 14.64 -12.96 1.71
N CYS A 271 15.05 -13.03 0.44
CA CYS A 271 16.16 -12.26 -0.08
C CYS A 271 15.96 -10.74 0.06
N ARG A 272 14.80 -10.22 -0.36
CA ARG A 272 14.48 -8.77 -0.29
C ARG A 272 14.47 -8.22 1.14
N HIS A 273 14.19 -9.07 2.12
CA HIS A 273 14.15 -8.68 3.53
C HIS A 273 15.41 -9.09 4.32
N GLY A 274 16.48 -9.51 3.62
CA GLY A 274 17.79 -9.80 4.22
C GLY A 274 17.89 -11.15 4.93
N PHE A 275 17.00 -12.10 4.60
CA PHE A 275 16.94 -13.44 5.19
C PHE A 275 17.35 -14.55 4.21
N GLN A 276 18.28 -14.24 3.29
CA GLN A 276 18.77 -15.24 2.34
C GLN A 276 19.46 -16.42 3.04
N ASN A 277 20.15 -16.17 4.15
CA ASN A 277 20.73 -17.20 4.99
C ASN A 277 19.68 -18.22 5.48
N VAL A 278 18.45 -17.78 5.77
CA VAL A 278 17.37 -18.67 6.20
C VAL A 278 16.83 -19.49 5.04
N TRP A 279 16.79 -18.93 3.83
CA TRP A 279 16.49 -19.73 2.63
C TRP A 279 17.51 -20.86 2.42
N LEU A 280 18.81 -20.56 2.58
CA LEU A 280 19.89 -21.54 2.42
C LEU A 280 19.92 -22.58 3.53
N ASN A 281 19.63 -22.17 4.77
CA ASN A 281 19.55 -23.04 5.93
C ASN A 281 18.24 -22.79 6.70
N PRO A 282 17.16 -23.52 6.37
CA PRO A 282 15.85 -23.30 6.98
C PRO A 282 15.70 -23.90 8.39
N ALA A 283 16.78 -24.40 9.00
CA ALA A 283 16.79 -24.94 10.35
C ALA A 283 16.68 -23.83 11.42
N VAL A 284 15.52 -23.17 11.47
CA VAL A 284 15.21 -22.09 12.42
C VAL A 284 13.94 -22.42 13.20
N ASP A 285 13.82 -21.90 14.42
CA ASP A 285 12.56 -21.97 15.17
C ASP A 285 11.47 -21.17 14.43
N ALA A 286 10.45 -21.86 13.93
CA ALA A 286 9.44 -21.28 13.06
C ALA A 286 8.61 -20.19 13.76
N LYS A 287 8.41 -20.29 15.08
CA LYS A 287 7.66 -19.31 15.86
C LYS A 287 8.46 -18.03 16.03
N HIS A 288 9.70 -18.15 16.52
CA HIS A 288 10.61 -17.04 16.72
C HIS A 288 10.92 -16.34 15.39
N PHE A 289 11.34 -17.09 14.37
CA PHE A 289 11.64 -16.52 13.06
C PHE A 289 10.42 -15.87 12.43
N GLY A 290 9.23 -16.48 12.57
CA GLY A 290 7.98 -15.88 12.09
C GLY A 290 7.69 -14.51 12.70
N ASN A 291 8.06 -14.29 13.96
CA ASN A 291 7.92 -12.98 14.61
C ASN A 291 8.99 -11.99 14.13
N VAL A 292 10.26 -12.42 14.07
CA VAL A 292 11.38 -11.61 13.55
C VAL A 292 11.10 -11.14 12.12
N PHE A 293 10.62 -12.04 11.27
CA PHE A 293 10.26 -11.75 9.91
C PHE A 293 9.11 -10.74 9.83
N LYS A 294 8.05 -10.92 10.63
CA LYS A 294 6.91 -9.99 10.66
C LYS A 294 7.31 -8.58 11.10
N GLU A 295 8.16 -8.46 12.11
CA GLU A 295 8.68 -7.16 12.54
C GLU A 295 9.57 -6.52 11.47
N ARG A 296 10.44 -7.28 10.79
CA ARG A 296 11.22 -6.78 9.64
C ARG A 296 10.33 -6.20 8.54
N LEU A 297 9.22 -6.85 8.23
CA LEU A 297 8.24 -6.36 7.24
C LEU A 297 7.64 -5.02 7.69
N LYS A 298 7.22 -4.91 8.96
CA LYS A 298 6.68 -3.66 9.51
C LYS A 298 7.70 -2.54 9.48
N ASP A 299 8.93 -2.79 9.91
CA ASP A 299 9.99 -1.78 9.95
C ASP A 299 10.34 -1.26 8.57
N THR A 300 10.46 -2.19 7.60
CA THR A 300 10.72 -1.86 6.20
C THR A 300 9.57 -1.03 5.63
N PHE A 301 8.33 -1.42 5.93
CA PHE A 301 7.14 -0.66 5.52
C PHE A 301 7.11 0.74 6.14
N VAL A 302 7.35 0.89 7.44
CA VAL A 302 7.35 2.19 8.14
C VAL A 302 8.45 3.10 7.60
N SER A 303 9.64 2.56 7.34
CA SER A 303 10.74 3.30 6.71
C SER A 303 10.34 3.80 5.31
N GLY A 304 9.80 2.93 4.47
CA GLY A 304 9.30 3.30 3.14
C GLY A 304 8.16 4.32 3.19
N TRP A 305 7.23 4.18 4.14
CA TRP A 305 6.14 5.13 4.36
C TRP A 305 6.66 6.52 4.75
N ARG A 306 7.67 6.61 5.64
CA ARG A 306 8.29 7.89 6.01
C ARG A 306 8.93 8.58 4.80
N GLN A 307 9.58 7.81 3.92
CA GLN A 307 10.14 8.34 2.69
C GLN A 307 9.04 8.79 1.72
N GLU A 308 7.97 8.00 1.58
CA GLU A 308 6.83 8.32 0.71
C GLU A 308 6.16 9.63 1.11
N ILE A 309 5.85 9.84 2.39
CA ILE A 309 5.19 11.08 2.84
C ILE A 309 6.08 12.32 2.67
N ARG A 310 7.42 12.18 2.78
CA ARG A 310 8.37 13.29 2.60
C ARG A 310 8.52 13.68 1.13
N ASN A 311 8.55 12.69 0.25
CA ASN A 311 8.77 12.91 -1.19
C ASN A 311 7.49 13.28 -1.93
N TYR A 312 6.31 12.98 -1.37
CA TYR A 312 5.04 13.30 -2.00
C TYR A 312 4.68 14.78 -1.80
N SER A 313 4.69 15.56 -2.88
CA SER A 313 4.49 17.03 -2.83
C SER A 313 3.24 17.47 -2.08
N LYS A 314 2.13 16.74 -2.24
CA LYS A 314 0.87 17.02 -1.54
C LYS A 314 0.92 16.75 -0.03
N LEU A 315 1.86 15.94 0.45
CA LEU A 315 2.03 15.60 1.87
C LEU A 315 3.18 16.37 2.53
N GLN A 316 3.73 17.41 1.88
CA GLN A 316 4.81 18.22 2.44
C GLN A 316 4.44 18.77 3.82
N THR A 317 3.26 19.38 3.96
CA THR A 317 2.76 19.89 5.26
C THR A 317 2.60 18.76 6.28
N TYR A 318 1.95 17.66 5.88
CA TYR A 318 1.74 16.48 6.73
C TYR A 318 3.04 15.88 7.28
N SER A 319 4.08 15.81 6.43
CA SER A 319 5.37 15.21 6.78
C SER A 319 6.14 15.98 7.86
N LYS A 320 5.78 17.25 8.13
CA LYS A 320 6.43 18.10 9.14
C LYS A 320 6.05 17.70 10.57
N PHE A 321 4.83 17.23 10.79
CA PHE A 321 4.32 16.91 12.13
C PHE A 321 3.99 15.42 12.33
N LYS A 322 3.71 14.66 11.26
CA LYS A 322 3.48 13.22 11.37
C LYS A 322 4.79 12.43 11.30
N THR A 323 5.28 11.98 12.45
CA THR A 323 6.57 11.25 12.58
C THR A 323 6.41 9.76 12.89
N ASN A 324 5.34 9.40 13.60
CA ASN A 324 5.10 8.04 14.10
C ASN A 324 4.01 7.33 13.28
N PHE A 325 4.22 6.05 12.98
CA PHE A 325 3.22 5.21 12.30
C PHE A 325 2.32 4.50 13.33
N THR A 326 1.41 5.24 13.92
CA THR A 326 0.47 4.76 14.95
C THR A 326 -0.89 5.41 14.75
N LEU A 327 -1.93 4.79 15.31
CA LEU A 327 -3.26 5.39 15.40
C LEU A 327 -3.16 6.74 16.12
N GLU A 328 -3.62 7.80 15.46
CA GLU A 328 -3.64 9.14 16.03
C GLU A 328 -4.64 9.22 17.17
N LYS A 329 -4.20 9.74 18.32
CA LYS A 329 -5.01 9.72 19.55
C LYS A 329 -6.31 10.52 19.42
N TYR A 330 -6.28 11.66 18.72
CA TYR A 330 -7.45 12.51 18.50
C TYR A 330 -8.61 11.79 17.78
N LEU A 331 -8.31 10.73 17.00
CA LEU A 331 -9.33 9.90 16.34
C LEU A 331 -10.18 9.10 17.34
N SER A 332 -9.64 8.88 18.54
CA SER A 332 -10.29 8.13 19.63
C SER A 332 -10.77 9.02 20.77
N SER A 333 -10.08 10.12 21.06
CA SER A 333 -10.40 11.01 22.19
C SER A 333 -11.51 12.01 21.90
N ILE A 334 -11.73 12.39 20.63
CA ILE A 334 -12.81 13.31 20.25
C ILE A 334 -14.07 12.51 19.88
N GLN A 335 -15.16 12.73 20.62
CA GLN A 335 -16.44 12.09 20.34
C GLN A 335 -17.13 12.65 19.08
N ASN A 336 -17.01 13.96 18.83
CA ASN A 336 -17.64 14.60 17.68
C ASN A 336 -16.92 14.19 16.37
N LYS A 337 -17.58 13.32 15.60
CA LYS A 337 -17.05 12.79 14.33
C LYS A 337 -16.82 13.86 13.26
N SER A 338 -17.57 14.96 13.28
CA SER A 338 -17.35 16.07 12.34
C SER A 338 -16.02 16.77 12.64
N PHE A 339 -15.72 16.99 13.92
CA PHE A 339 -14.45 17.58 14.35
C PHE A 339 -13.27 16.68 13.96
N VAL A 340 -13.37 15.38 14.23
CA VAL A 340 -12.38 14.38 13.82
C VAL A 340 -12.16 14.40 12.31
N ALA A 341 -13.24 14.41 11.53
CA ALA A 341 -13.15 14.43 10.08
C ALA A 341 -12.49 15.72 9.55
N ASN A 342 -12.82 16.88 10.12
CA ASN A 342 -12.26 18.16 9.70
C ASN A 342 -10.78 18.31 10.06
N ILE A 343 -10.37 17.87 11.26
CA ILE A 343 -8.95 17.78 11.64
C ILE A 343 -8.21 16.88 10.64
N THR A 344 -8.73 15.67 10.40
CA THR A 344 -8.09 14.70 9.52
C THR A 344 -7.95 15.24 8.10
N LYS A 345 -9.02 15.84 7.54
CA LYS A 345 -9.01 16.45 6.21
C LYS A 345 -7.98 17.58 6.11
N LEU A 346 -7.85 18.42 7.13
CA LEU A 346 -6.84 19.47 7.16
C LEU A 346 -5.43 18.86 7.19
N ARG A 347 -5.17 17.92 8.10
CA ARG A 347 -3.86 17.27 8.26
C ARG A 347 -3.36 16.59 6.99
N ILE A 348 -4.23 15.86 6.29
CA ILE A 348 -3.84 15.07 5.10
C ILE A 348 -3.98 15.81 3.77
N SER A 349 -4.22 17.13 3.82
CA SER A 349 -4.46 17.97 2.64
C SER A 349 -5.63 17.46 1.76
N ALA A 350 -6.74 17.10 2.41
CA ALA A 350 -8.00 16.65 1.79
C ALA A 350 -9.16 17.61 2.07
N HIS A 351 -8.84 18.89 2.19
CA HIS A 351 -9.77 20.00 2.46
C HIS A 351 -10.04 20.84 1.20
N CYS A 352 -10.83 21.90 1.36
CA CYS A 352 -11.34 22.77 0.29
C CYS A 352 -10.64 24.14 0.21
N LEU A 353 -9.42 24.27 0.73
CA LEU A 353 -8.67 25.54 0.67
C LEU A 353 -8.04 25.72 -0.72
N GLU A 354 -7.78 26.96 -1.12
CA GLU A 354 -7.30 27.26 -2.48
C GLU A 354 -5.94 26.64 -2.79
N ILE A 355 -5.08 26.37 -1.81
CA ILE A 355 -3.83 25.63 -2.04
C ILE A 355 -4.10 24.27 -2.72
N GLU A 356 -5.23 23.62 -2.41
CA GLU A 356 -5.65 22.36 -3.00
C GLU A 356 -6.69 22.52 -4.12
N LYS A 357 -7.70 23.39 -3.96
CA LYS A 357 -8.71 23.63 -5.00
C LYS A 357 -8.08 24.21 -6.27
N GLY A 358 -7.31 25.29 -6.14
CA GLY A 358 -6.64 25.95 -7.25
C GLY A 358 -5.66 25.04 -7.99
N ARG A 359 -5.16 23.98 -7.35
CA ARG A 359 -4.32 22.95 -8.00
C ARG A 359 -5.07 22.23 -9.12
N TYR A 360 -6.36 21.93 -8.95
CA TYR A 360 -7.17 21.28 -10.00
C TYR A 360 -7.44 22.19 -11.20
N ASN A 361 -7.40 23.50 -10.96
CA ASN A 361 -7.57 24.54 -11.97
C ASN A 361 -6.23 25.03 -12.55
N ASN A 362 -5.12 24.33 -12.28
CA ASN A 362 -3.77 24.70 -12.70
C ASN A 362 -3.31 26.12 -12.31
N ILE A 363 -3.87 26.68 -11.23
CA ILE A 363 -3.48 27.99 -10.71
C ILE A 363 -2.11 27.87 -10.03
N PRO A 364 -1.12 28.72 -10.35
CA PRO A 364 0.16 28.76 -9.64
C PRO A 364 0.00 28.92 -8.13
N ALA A 365 0.82 28.25 -7.32
CA ALA A 365 0.68 28.27 -5.86
C ALA A 365 0.69 29.69 -5.27
N THR A 366 1.49 30.59 -5.84
CA THR A 366 1.58 32.01 -5.45
C THR A 366 0.31 32.82 -5.72
N GLN A 367 -0.59 32.31 -6.56
CA GLN A 367 -1.84 32.97 -6.96
C GLN A 367 -3.08 32.36 -6.29
N ARG A 368 -2.92 31.29 -5.49
CA ARG A 368 -4.02 30.61 -4.76
C ARG A 368 -4.42 31.40 -3.52
N ARG A 369 -4.98 32.59 -3.72
CA ARG A 369 -5.29 33.56 -2.65
C ARG A 369 -6.46 33.11 -1.77
N CYS A 370 -6.46 33.55 -0.51
CA CYS A 370 -7.60 33.31 0.38
C CYS A 370 -8.84 34.10 -0.05
N PRO A 371 -9.97 33.46 -0.37
CA PRO A 371 -11.18 34.14 -0.82
C PRO A 371 -11.88 34.92 0.30
N THR A 372 -11.59 34.59 1.57
CA THR A 372 -12.27 35.22 2.71
C THR A 372 -11.63 36.54 3.13
N CYS A 373 -10.29 36.61 3.13
CA CYS A 373 -9.58 37.81 3.56
C CYS A 373 -8.89 38.54 2.40
N ASN A 374 -8.79 37.94 1.20
CA ASN A 374 -8.07 38.45 0.03
C ASN A 374 -6.56 38.75 0.24
N HIS A 375 -6.01 38.37 1.39
CA HIS A 375 -4.60 38.57 1.76
C HIS A 375 -3.88 37.23 1.88
N GLY A 376 -2.78 37.05 1.14
CA GLY A 376 -1.93 35.87 1.21
C GLY A 376 -2.49 34.63 0.50
N ILE A 377 -1.69 33.55 0.51
CA ILE A 377 -2.03 32.24 -0.07
C ILE A 377 -2.89 31.47 0.93
N GLU A 378 -3.97 30.82 0.46
CA GLU A 378 -4.84 30.00 1.31
C GLU A 378 -4.29 28.59 1.51
N ASP A 379 -3.26 28.48 2.34
CA ASP A 379 -2.74 27.20 2.81
C ASP A 379 -3.25 26.86 4.24
N GLU A 380 -2.88 25.67 4.72
CA GLU A 380 -3.28 25.20 6.04
C GLU A 380 -2.76 26.11 7.17
N LEU A 381 -1.58 26.72 7.01
CA LEU A 381 -0.98 27.61 7.99
C LEU A 381 -1.73 28.95 8.05
N HIS A 382 -2.02 29.54 6.89
CA HIS A 382 -2.81 30.75 6.80
C HIS A 382 -4.19 30.55 7.42
N PHE A 383 -4.87 29.46 7.08
CA PHE A 383 -6.17 29.10 7.65
C PHE A 383 -6.11 28.96 9.18
N LEU A 384 -5.09 28.25 9.70
CA LEU A 384 -5.01 27.94 11.12
C LEU A 384 -4.50 29.08 11.99
N LEU A 385 -3.63 29.96 11.47
CA LEU A 385 -2.93 30.97 12.29
C LEU A 385 -3.01 32.43 11.80
N LEU A 386 -3.24 32.70 10.51
CA LEU A 386 -3.03 34.05 9.96
C LEU A 386 -4.30 34.75 9.48
N CYS A 387 -5.29 34.02 8.96
CA CYS A 387 -6.43 34.61 8.28
C CYS A 387 -7.28 35.51 9.20
N PRO A 388 -7.40 36.83 8.95
CA PRO A 388 -8.13 37.75 9.83
C PRO A 388 -9.60 37.37 10.07
N THR A 389 -10.23 36.71 9.09
CA THR A 389 -11.61 36.21 9.15
C THR A 389 -11.89 35.33 10.37
N TYR A 390 -10.88 34.59 10.87
CA TYR A 390 -11.02 33.62 11.95
C TYR A 390 -10.45 34.10 13.28
N THR A 391 -10.17 35.40 13.43
CA THR A 391 -9.49 35.96 14.62
C THR A 391 -10.24 35.65 15.91
N GLU A 392 -11.57 35.79 15.92
CA GLU A 392 -12.38 35.54 17.10
C GLU A 392 -12.35 34.06 17.54
N GLU A 393 -12.53 33.12 16.60
CA GLU A 393 -12.42 31.70 16.87
C GLU A 393 -11.01 31.32 17.31
N ARG A 394 -10.00 31.91 16.69
CA ARG A 394 -8.59 31.65 17.02
C ARG A 394 -8.30 32.13 18.43
N GLN A 395 -8.78 33.30 18.83
CA GLN A 395 -8.59 33.80 20.20
C GLN A 395 -9.18 32.85 21.23
N LYS A 396 -10.39 32.32 20.99
CA LYS A 396 -11.01 31.31 21.88
C LYS A 396 -10.13 30.05 22.02
N LEU A 397 -9.52 29.58 20.94
CA LEU A 397 -8.58 28.47 20.98
C LEU A 397 -7.31 28.83 21.78
N MET A 398 -6.74 30.00 21.54
CA MET A 398 -5.52 30.47 22.22
C MET A 398 -5.74 30.66 23.72
N ASP A 399 -6.91 31.15 24.14
CA ASP A 399 -7.26 31.30 25.55
C ASP A 399 -7.30 29.96 26.28
N VAL A 400 -7.80 28.91 25.62
CA VAL A 400 -7.80 27.55 26.17
C VAL A 400 -6.38 27.00 26.25
N ILE A 401 -5.55 27.22 25.22
CA ILE A 401 -4.15 26.79 25.21
C ILE A 401 -3.38 27.46 26.36
N ASN A 402 -3.53 28.77 26.54
CA ASN A 402 -2.85 29.53 27.60
C ASN A 402 -3.26 29.08 29.01
N LYS A 403 -4.48 28.56 29.19
CA LYS A 403 -4.95 27.99 30.46
C LYS A 403 -4.50 26.54 30.68
N THR A 404 -4.00 25.87 29.65
CA THR A 404 -3.57 24.47 29.72
C THR A 404 -2.10 24.40 30.14
N THR A 405 -1.83 24.08 31.40
CA THR A 405 -0.50 24.14 32.03
C THR A 405 0.59 23.29 31.34
N ASN A 406 0.19 22.25 30.61
CA ASN A 406 1.12 21.31 29.97
C ASN A 406 1.43 21.63 28.50
N ILE A 407 1.04 22.82 28.00
CA ILE A 407 1.28 23.23 26.62
C ILE A 407 1.97 24.57 26.59
N THR A 408 3.14 24.62 25.96
CA THR A 408 3.87 25.86 25.69
C THR A 408 3.83 26.14 24.20
N LEU A 409 3.34 27.32 23.82
CA LEU A 409 3.31 27.75 22.44
C LEU A 409 4.73 28.10 21.96
N PRO A 410 5.18 27.53 20.83
CA PRO A 410 6.45 27.90 20.23
C PRO A 410 6.48 29.37 19.78
N LYS A 411 7.70 29.92 19.64
CA LYS A 411 7.88 31.32 19.24
C LYS A 411 7.54 31.57 17.76
N THR A 412 7.73 30.56 16.92
CA THR A 412 7.50 30.70 15.47
C THR A 412 6.12 30.19 15.07
N SER A 413 5.52 30.81 14.05
CA SER A 413 4.24 30.37 13.48
C SER A 413 4.33 28.95 12.91
N SER A 414 5.48 28.55 12.35
CA SER A 414 5.66 27.20 11.80
C SER A 414 5.67 26.13 12.88
N GLU A 415 6.38 26.35 13.99
CA GLU A 415 6.39 25.39 15.10
C GLU A 415 5.05 25.35 15.81
N THR A 416 4.40 26.51 15.99
CA THR A 416 3.03 26.58 16.51
C THR A 416 2.05 25.79 15.65
N PHE A 417 2.15 25.94 14.32
CA PHE A 417 1.35 25.17 13.38
C PHE A 417 1.57 23.66 13.54
N ASN A 418 2.83 23.23 13.60
CA ASN A 418 3.17 21.81 13.77
C ASN A 418 2.63 21.26 15.10
N LEU A 419 2.75 22.01 16.21
CA LEU A 419 2.19 21.62 17.51
C LEU A 419 0.67 21.42 17.43
N LEU A 420 -0.06 22.38 16.85
CA LEU A 420 -1.51 22.26 16.71
C LEU A 420 -1.89 21.09 15.81
N MET A 421 -1.16 20.87 14.71
CA MET A 421 -1.42 19.75 13.80
C MET A 421 -1.00 18.39 14.35
N SER A 422 -0.07 18.33 15.30
CA SER A 422 0.17 17.13 16.12
C SER A 422 -1.01 16.77 17.04
N CYS A 423 -1.98 17.67 17.20
CA CYS A 423 -3.24 17.49 17.94
C CYS A 423 -3.06 16.89 19.35
N PRO A 424 -2.37 17.60 20.27
CA PRO A 424 -2.20 17.13 21.64
C PRO A 424 -3.54 16.84 22.32
N ASP A 425 -3.60 15.75 23.10
CA ASP A 425 -4.85 15.26 23.68
C ASP A 425 -5.62 16.33 24.47
N ALA A 426 -4.91 17.18 25.21
CA ALA A 426 -5.50 18.22 26.05
C ALA A 426 -6.24 19.31 25.27
N ILE A 427 -5.91 19.53 23.98
CA ILE A 427 -6.49 20.62 23.16
C ILE A 427 -7.13 20.15 21.85
N SER A 428 -7.06 18.86 21.55
CA SER A 428 -7.53 18.30 20.27
C SER A 428 -9.01 18.57 20.01
N LEU A 429 -9.85 18.52 21.05
CA LEU A 429 -11.27 18.88 20.96
C LEU A 429 -11.47 20.34 20.50
N TYR A 430 -10.74 21.27 21.10
CA TYR A 430 -10.84 22.70 20.81
C TYR A 430 -10.26 23.05 19.44
N ILE A 431 -9.18 22.38 19.02
CA ILE A 431 -8.67 22.45 17.64
C ILE A 431 -9.77 22.00 16.67
N GLY A 432 -10.43 20.89 16.95
CA GLY A 432 -11.52 20.37 16.12
C GLY A 432 -12.72 21.32 16.04
N GLN A 433 -13.08 21.95 17.15
CA GLN A 433 -14.11 22.98 17.21
C GLN A 433 -13.73 24.19 16.36
N TYR A 434 -12.52 24.75 16.57
CA TYR A 434 -11.98 25.88 15.80
C TYR A 434 -12.02 25.61 14.30
N ILE A 435 -11.42 24.49 13.86
CA ILE A 435 -11.36 24.12 12.45
C ILE A 435 -12.76 24.00 11.85
N SER A 436 -13.70 23.40 12.60
CA SER A 436 -15.06 23.19 12.11
C SER A 436 -15.82 24.52 11.96
N THR A 437 -15.73 25.42 12.94
CA THR A 437 -16.34 26.75 12.86
C THR A 437 -15.70 27.60 11.76
N ALA A 438 -14.37 27.57 11.64
CA ALA A 438 -13.65 28.30 10.60
C ALA A 438 -14.05 27.83 9.19
N PHE A 439 -14.17 26.51 8.95
CA PHE A 439 -14.68 26.00 7.67
C PHE A 439 -16.13 26.36 7.42
N GLN A 440 -16.99 26.38 8.44
CA GLN A 440 -18.37 26.85 8.29
C GLN A 440 -18.42 28.32 7.86
N LYS A 441 -17.61 29.19 8.49
CA LYS A 441 -17.47 30.60 8.09
C LYS A 441 -16.97 30.72 6.65
N ARG A 442 -15.90 30.00 6.29
CA ARG A 442 -15.34 29.98 4.93
C ARG A 442 -16.39 29.62 3.88
N ASN A 443 -17.12 28.52 4.11
CA ASN A 443 -18.07 28.00 3.14
C ASN A 443 -19.27 28.93 2.93
N ARG A 444 -19.69 29.71 3.95
CA ARG A 444 -20.74 30.72 3.80
C ARG A 444 -20.33 31.88 2.90
N ILE A 445 -19.05 32.24 2.93
CA ILE A 445 -18.50 33.32 2.10
C ILE A 445 -18.38 32.83 0.64
N ASP A 446 -17.90 31.60 0.44
CA ASP A 446 -17.75 30.94 -0.87
C ASP A 446 -19.09 30.75 -1.62
N THR A 447 -20.23 30.67 -0.90
CA THR A 447 -21.57 30.56 -1.53
C THR A 447 -22.21 31.91 -1.90
N ASN A 448 -21.66 33.02 -1.42
CA ASN A 448 -22.17 34.37 -1.66
C ASN A 448 -21.35 35.14 -2.73
N THR A 449 -20.39 34.47 -3.35
CA THR A 449 -19.52 34.93 -4.44
C THR A 449 -19.67 34.00 -5.61
#